data_AF-A0A060CF52-F1
#
_entry.id   AF-A0A060CF52-F1
#
_cell.length_a   1.000
_cell.length_b   1.000
_cell.length_c   1.000
_cell.angle_alpha   90.00
_cell.angle_beta   90.00
_cell.angle_gamma   90.00
#
_symmetry.space_group_name_H-M   'P 1'
#
loop_
_entity.id
_entity.type
_entity.pdbx_description
1 polymer ?
#
loop_
_entity_poly.entity_id
_entity_poly.type
_entity_poly.pdbx_seq_one_letter_code
_entity_poly.pdbx_strand_id
1 'polypeptide(L)'
;MLAGIDTLWHCSSFTSPWGTQQAFDLANVRATRRLGEWAVAWGVRNFVHISSPSLYFDYHHHRAIQEDFRPQRFANEFARSKAASEEVINLLAQANPNTRFTILRPQSLFGPHDKVFIPRLAQMMQHYGSVLLPRGGSALVDMTCYENAVHAMWLASQPQCDNLPSR
;
A
#
# COMPACT_ATOMS: atom_id res chain seq x y z
N MET A 1 -24.03 3.66 5.89
CA MET A 1 -23.39 2.76 4.89
C MET A 1 -22.45 1.75 5.55
N LEU A 2 -21.84 2.05 6.69
CA LEU A 2 -20.95 1.14 7.43
C LEU A 2 -21.58 0.55 8.71
N ALA A 3 -22.92 0.50 8.79
CA ALA A 3 -23.61 -0.06 9.96
C ALA A 3 -23.26 -1.54 10.15
N GLY A 4 -22.80 -1.93 11.34
CA GLY A 4 -22.44 -3.31 11.66
C GLY A 4 -21.09 -3.76 11.09
N ILE A 5 -20.30 -2.86 10.49
CA ILE A 5 -18.94 -3.18 10.03
C ILE A 5 -17.95 -2.99 11.17
N ASP A 6 -17.28 -4.07 11.56
CA ASP A 6 -16.22 -4.03 12.59
C ASP A 6 -14.85 -3.66 12.00
N THR A 7 -14.59 -4.06 10.74
CA THR A 7 -13.30 -3.87 10.08
C THR A 7 -13.47 -3.36 8.65
N LEU A 8 -12.69 -2.34 8.26
CA LEU A 8 -12.63 -1.81 6.90
C LEU A 8 -11.25 -2.05 6.29
N TRP A 9 -11.20 -2.71 5.12
CA TRP A 9 -9.99 -2.83 4.30
C TRP A 9 -10.03 -1.86 3.13
N HIS A 10 -9.18 -0.84 3.17
CA HIS A 10 -9.05 0.15 2.10
C HIS A 10 -7.93 -0.25 1.15
N CYS A 11 -8.30 -0.97 0.10
CA CYS A 11 -7.39 -1.48 -0.94
C CYS A 11 -7.38 -0.63 -2.22
N SER A 12 -8.23 0.40 -2.29
CA SER A 12 -8.38 1.18 -3.52
C SER A 12 -7.29 2.24 -3.64
N SER A 13 -6.66 2.29 -4.81
CA SER A 13 -5.65 3.30 -5.11
C SER A 13 -5.60 3.53 -6.61
N PHE A 14 -5.46 4.79 -7.01
CA PHE A 14 -5.15 5.15 -8.38
C PHE A 14 -3.64 5.02 -8.62
N THR A 15 -3.28 4.15 -9.56
CA THR A 15 -1.90 3.91 -10.02
C THR A 15 -1.86 4.22 -11.51
N SER A 16 -1.00 5.16 -11.93
CA SER A 16 -0.82 5.49 -13.33
C SER A 16 0.61 5.98 -13.59
N PRO A 17 1.24 5.60 -14.71
CA PRO A 17 2.53 6.19 -15.11
C PRO A 17 2.47 7.70 -15.39
N TRP A 18 1.30 8.22 -15.78
CA TRP A 18 1.12 9.60 -16.24
C TRP A 18 -0.08 10.31 -15.60
N GLY A 19 -0.44 9.91 -14.38
CA GLY A 19 -1.52 10.56 -13.63
C GLY A 19 -1.19 12.00 -13.26
N THR A 20 -2.18 12.89 -13.31
CA THR A 20 -2.01 14.26 -12.79
C THR A 20 -1.97 14.26 -11.28
N GLN A 21 -1.31 15.26 -10.71
CA GLN A 21 -1.28 15.50 -9.26
C GLN A 21 -2.69 15.49 -8.65
N GLN A 22 -3.63 16.21 -9.29
CA GLN A 22 -5.01 16.31 -8.84
C GLN A 22 -5.74 14.97 -8.84
N ALA A 23 -5.51 14.12 -9.86
CA ALA A 23 -6.12 12.79 -9.92
C ALA A 23 -5.62 11.91 -8.77
N PHE A 24 -4.31 11.94 -8.50
CA PHE A 24 -3.74 11.23 -7.36
C PHE A 24 -4.26 11.76 -6.02
N ASP A 25 -4.32 13.08 -5.83
CA ASP A 25 -4.83 13.67 -4.59
C ASP A 25 -6.30 13.32 -4.35
N LEU A 26 -7.13 13.34 -5.39
CA LEU A 26 -8.54 12.96 -5.29
C LEU A 26 -8.69 11.48 -4.91
N ALA A 27 -8.02 10.59 -5.63
CA ALA A 27 -8.22 9.15 -5.52
C ALA A 27 -7.48 8.52 -4.34
N ASN A 28 -6.27 9.00 -3.99
CA ASN A 28 -5.44 8.38 -2.95
C ASN A 28 -5.49 9.14 -1.63
N VAL A 29 -5.65 10.47 -1.63
CA VAL A 29 -5.61 11.26 -0.39
C VAL A 29 -7.03 11.55 0.11
N ARG A 30 -7.86 12.19 -0.72
CA ARG A 30 -9.23 12.57 -0.31
C ARG A 30 -10.13 11.36 -0.08
N ALA A 31 -10.03 10.31 -0.91
CA ALA A 31 -10.79 9.09 -0.70
C ALA A 31 -10.41 8.40 0.62
N THR A 32 -9.11 8.29 0.92
CA THR A 32 -8.59 7.73 2.17
C THR A 32 -9.09 8.51 3.38
N ARG A 33 -9.03 9.86 3.32
CA ARG A 33 -9.57 10.73 4.37
C ARG A 33 -11.05 10.46 4.62
N ARG A 34 -11.88 10.48 3.56
CA ARG A 34 -13.33 10.29 3.68
C ARG A 34 -13.68 8.93 4.25
N LEU A 35 -13.04 7.86 3.76
CA LEU A 35 -13.28 6.51 4.26
C LEU A 35 -12.84 6.37 5.71
N GLY A 36 -11.70 6.96 6.10
CA GLY A 36 -11.25 6.96 7.49
C GLY A 36 -12.19 7.75 8.41
N GLU A 37 -12.62 8.95 8.02
CA GLU A 37 -13.59 9.75 8.78
C GLU A 37 -14.95 9.03 8.91
N TRP A 38 -15.42 8.35 7.86
CA TRP A 38 -16.64 7.55 7.93
C TRP A 38 -16.45 6.30 8.81
N ALA A 39 -15.31 5.62 8.72
CA ALA A 39 -15.04 4.46 9.58
C ALA A 39 -15.13 4.86 11.05
N VAL A 40 -14.48 5.97 11.42
CA VAL A 40 -14.55 6.55 12.77
C VAL A 40 -15.99 6.90 13.15
N ALA A 41 -16.70 7.66 12.30
CA ALA A 41 -18.05 8.14 12.61
C ALA A 41 -19.08 6.99 12.80
N TRP A 42 -18.84 5.85 12.17
CA TRP A 42 -19.69 4.67 12.28
C TRP A 42 -19.20 3.66 13.34
N GLY A 43 -18.13 3.97 14.08
CA GLY A 43 -17.61 3.10 15.13
C GLY A 43 -16.93 1.84 14.61
N VAL A 44 -16.36 1.88 13.40
CA VAL A 44 -15.52 0.79 12.89
C VAL A 44 -14.31 0.67 13.81
N ARG A 45 -14.11 -0.54 14.33
CA ARG A 45 -13.07 -0.85 15.31
C ARG A 45 -11.68 -0.86 14.66
N ASN A 46 -11.56 -1.37 13.44
CA ASN A 46 -10.28 -1.54 12.77
C ASN A 46 -10.29 -1.09 11.30
N PHE A 47 -9.28 -0.33 10.89
CA PHE A 47 -9.11 0.19 9.54
C PHE A 47 -7.74 -0.24 9.00
N VAL A 48 -7.71 -1.04 7.95
CA VAL A 48 -6.48 -1.48 7.29
C VAL A 48 -6.31 -0.71 5.99
N HIS A 49 -5.25 0.09 5.88
CA HIS A 49 -4.88 0.86 4.69
C HIS A 49 -3.77 0.16 3.92
N ILE A 50 -4.02 -0.14 2.64
CA ILE A 50 -2.97 -0.64 1.75
C ILE A 50 -2.23 0.55 1.15
N SER A 51 -1.05 0.83 1.68
CA SER A 51 -0.10 1.80 1.17
C SER A 51 0.82 1.18 0.10
N SER A 52 2.02 1.70 -0.09
CA SER A 52 2.94 1.31 -1.16
C SER A 52 4.40 1.42 -0.72
N PRO A 53 5.26 0.47 -1.12
CA PRO A 53 6.70 0.57 -0.90
C PRO A 53 7.38 1.60 -1.81
N SER A 54 6.65 2.22 -2.74
CA SER A 54 7.16 3.37 -3.51
C SER A 54 7.62 4.53 -2.62
N LEU A 55 7.20 4.55 -1.36
CA LEU A 55 7.66 5.49 -0.33
C LEU A 55 9.13 5.30 0.02
N TYR A 56 9.72 4.14 -0.25
CA TYR A 56 11.12 3.83 0.04
C TYR A 56 12.07 4.15 -1.11
N PHE A 57 11.54 4.45 -2.30
CA PHE A 57 12.35 4.57 -3.50
C PHE A 57 12.98 5.96 -3.61
N ASP A 58 14.31 5.99 -3.70
CA ASP A 58 15.14 7.21 -3.79
C ASP A 58 16.28 7.09 -4.82
N TYR A 59 16.16 6.18 -5.78
CA TYR A 59 17.19 5.83 -6.78
C TYR A 59 18.47 5.18 -6.22
N HIS A 60 18.50 4.77 -4.95
CA HIS A 60 19.59 3.99 -4.36
C HIS A 60 19.18 2.55 -4.05
N HIS A 61 20.17 1.69 -3.86
CA HIS A 61 19.95 0.32 -3.40
C HIS A 61 19.72 0.31 -1.89
N HIS A 62 18.60 -0.27 -1.47
CA HIS A 62 18.27 -0.47 -0.06
C HIS A 62 18.14 -1.96 0.25
N ARG A 63 18.45 -2.32 1.50
CA ARG A 63 18.26 -3.66 2.06
C ARG A 63 17.78 -3.50 3.50
N ALA A 64 16.85 -4.35 3.93
CA ALA A 64 16.31 -4.33 5.30
C ALA A 64 15.81 -2.93 5.73
N ILE A 65 15.16 -2.22 4.80
CA ILE A 65 14.63 -0.87 5.04
C ILE A 65 13.50 -0.91 6.07
N GLN A 66 13.55 0.01 7.02
CA GLN A 66 12.54 0.16 8.07
C GLN A 66 11.38 1.06 7.58
N GLU A 67 10.21 0.93 8.19
CA GLU A 67 9.01 1.67 7.80
C GLU A 67 9.06 3.17 8.08
N ASP A 68 9.98 3.64 8.91
CA ASP A 68 10.23 5.04 9.22
C ASP A 68 11.07 5.76 8.15
N PHE A 69 11.73 5.01 7.25
CA PHE A 69 12.49 5.60 6.15
C PHE A 69 11.60 6.48 5.27
N ARG A 70 12.06 7.70 4.99
CA ARG A 70 11.46 8.60 4.00
C ARG A 70 12.55 9.25 3.15
N PRO A 71 12.42 9.24 1.81
CA PRO A 71 13.34 9.95 0.94
C PRO A 71 13.15 11.46 1.07
N GLN A 72 14.21 12.23 0.81
CA GLN A 72 14.12 13.70 0.77
C GLN A 72 13.13 14.20 -0.29
N ARG A 73 13.00 13.46 -1.40
CA ARG A 73 12.06 13.74 -2.48
C ARG A 73 11.48 12.45 -3.00
N PHE A 74 10.15 12.38 -3.10
CA PHE A 74 9.47 11.26 -3.72
C PHE A 74 9.74 11.20 -5.22
N ALA A 75 9.88 9.98 -5.74
CA ALA A 75 10.25 9.73 -7.13
C ALA A 75 9.21 10.21 -8.15
N ASN A 76 7.92 10.21 -7.76
CA ASN A 76 6.80 10.58 -8.61
C ASN A 76 5.57 10.98 -7.77
N GLU A 77 4.54 11.49 -8.47
CA GLU A 77 3.27 11.92 -7.89
C GLU A 77 2.51 10.81 -7.18
N PHE A 78 2.62 9.57 -7.67
CA PHE A 78 2.02 8.42 -7.02
C PHE A 78 2.61 8.20 -5.62
N ALA A 79 3.94 8.15 -5.49
CA ALA A 79 4.63 8.00 -4.21
C ALA A 79 4.30 9.16 -3.25
N ARG A 80 4.28 10.41 -3.75
CA ARG A 80 3.85 11.58 -2.98
C ARG A 80 2.42 11.40 -2.44
N SER A 81 1.48 10.97 -3.28
CA SER A 81 0.08 10.79 -2.88
C SER A 81 -0.12 9.65 -1.88
N LYS A 82 0.68 8.58 -1.98
CA LYS A 82 0.65 7.48 -1.00
C LYS A 82 1.21 7.94 0.35
N ALA A 83 2.28 8.72 0.36
CA ALA A 83 2.80 9.33 1.59
C ALA A 83 1.76 10.25 2.25
N ALA A 84 1.13 11.15 1.49
CA ALA A 84 0.06 12.01 1.99
C ALA A 84 -1.16 11.22 2.50
N SER A 85 -1.46 10.06 1.90
CA SER A 85 -2.51 9.17 2.43
C SER A 85 -2.15 8.56 3.78
N GLU A 86 -0.88 8.21 4.02
CA GLU A 86 -0.43 7.73 5.33
C GLU A 86 -0.45 8.82 6.39
N GLU A 87 -0.09 10.06 6.03
CA GLU A 87 -0.22 11.21 6.93
C GLU A 87 -1.67 11.42 7.39
N VAL A 88 -2.63 11.30 6.47
CA VAL A 88 -4.07 11.34 6.80
C VAL A 88 -4.43 10.23 7.79
N ILE A 89 -3.98 8.99 7.56
CA ILE A 89 -4.25 7.87 8.46
C ILE A 89 -3.63 8.11 9.84
N ASN A 90 -2.39 8.60 9.90
CA ASN A 90 -1.71 8.92 11.16
C ASN A 90 -2.44 10.00 11.96
N LEU A 91 -2.93 11.06 11.30
CA LEU A 91 -3.72 12.11 11.94
C LEU A 91 -5.05 11.57 12.48
N LEU A 92 -5.74 10.73 11.70
CA LEU A 92 -6.98 10.09 12.14
C LEU A 92 -6.74 9.16 13.32
N ALA A 93 -5.66 8.37 13.29
CA ALA A 93 -5.29 7.48 14.39
C ALA A 93 -5.01 8.23 15.69
N GLN A 94 -4.31 9.36 15.63
CA GLN A 94 -4.04 10.20 16.80
C GLN A 94 -5.31 10.81 17.39
N ALA A 95 -6.25 11.22 16.55
CA ALA A 95 -7.49 11.86 16.98
C ALA A 95 -8.57 10.88 17.47
N ASN A 96 -8.48 9.59 17.10
CA ASN A 96 -9.58 8.63 17.27
C ASN A 96 -9.09 7.30 17.89
N PRO A 97 -8.83 7.25 19.21
CA PRO A 97 -8.27 6.05 19.86
C PRO A 97 -9.19 4.82 19.85
N ASN A 98 -10.49 5.01 19.58
CA ASN A 98 -11.46 3.91 19.50
C ASN A 98 -11.44 3.17 18.14
N THR A 99 -10.80 3.75 17.12
CA THR A 99 -10.59 3.11 15.82
C THR A 99 -9.11 2.88 15.64
N ARG A 100 -8.71 1.61 15.56
CA ARG A 100 -7.33 1.25 15.26
C ARG A 100 -7.06 1.36 13.76
N PHE A 101 -5.94 1.96 13.39
CA PHE A 101 -5.50 2.07 12.01
C PHE A 101 -4.23 1.26 11.78
N THR A 102 -4.19 0.45 10.72
CA THR A 102 -2.99 -0.30 10.29
C THR A 102 -2.61 0.08 8.88
N ILE A 103 -1.33 0.35 8.64
CA ILE A 103 -0.80 0.58 7.30
C ILE A 103 0.05 -0.62 6.87
N LEU A 104 -0.25 -1.17 5.69
CA LEU A 104 0.55 -2.23 5.08
C LEU A 104 1.15 -1.74 3.75
N ARG A 105 2.42 -2.07 3.47
CA ARG A 105 3.12 -1.69 2.24
C ARG A 105 3.60 -2.92 1.46
N PRO A 106 2.67 -3.76 0.94
CA PRO A 106 3.08 -4.96 0.22
C PRO A 106 3.90 -4.61 -1.03
N GLN A 107 4.99 -5.35 -1.25
CA GLN A 107 5.88 -5.15 -2.39
C GLN A 107 5.57 -6.12 -3.51
N SER A 108 5.41 -5.58 -4.73
CA SER A 108 5.30 -6.33 -5.98
C SER A 108 4.45 -7.61 -5.83
N LEU A 109 3.15 -7.42 -5.59
CA LEU A 109 2.23 -8.53 -5.37
C LEU A 109 2.23 -9.48 -6.57
N PHE A 110 2.41 -10.78 -6.31
CA PHE A 110 2.35 -11.84 -7.32
C PHE A 110 1.53 -13.02 -6.82
N GLY A 111 1.03 -13.86 -7.74
CA GLY A 111 0.29 -15.07 -7.39
C GLY A 111 -0.74 -15.43 -8.45
N PRO A 112 -1.63 -16.39 -8.15
CA PRO A 112 -2.78 -16.69 -8.98
C PRO A 112 -3.55 -15.40 -9.28
N HIS A 113 -3.93 -15.19 -10.54
CA HIS A 113 -4.60 -13.97 -11.05
C HIS A 113 -3.73 -12.71 -11.15
N ASP A 114 -2.40 -12.80 -11.05
CA ASP A 114 -1.52 -11.70 -11.47
C ASP A 114 -1.80 -11.35 -12.94
N LYS A 115 -2.11 -10.08 -13.19
CA LYS A 115 -2.39 -9.52 -14.53
C LYS A 115 -1.28 -8.61 -15.03
N VAL A 116 -0.23 -8.41 -14.25
CA VAL A 116 0.75 -7.35 -14.46
C VAL A 116 2.16 -7.89 -14.60
N PHE A 117 2.70 -8.61 -13.59
CA PHE A 117 4.13 -8.91 -13.56
C PHE A 117 4.48 -10.19 -14.32
N ILE A 118 3.98 -11.35 -13.85
CA ILE A 118 4.26 -12.66 -14.46
C ILE A 118 3.77 -12.72 -15.91
N PRO A 119 2.55 -12.26 -16.27
CA PRO A 119 2.10 -12.29 -17.66
C PRO A 119 2.97 -11.44 -18.58
N ARG A 120 3.40 -10.25 -18.13
CA ARG A 120 4.25 -9.36 -18.93
C ARG A 120 5.64 -9.95 -19.14
N LEU A 121 6.21 -10.57 -18.10
CA LEU A 121 7.48 -11.29 -18.21
C LEU A 121 7.38 -12.45 -19.21
N ALA A 122 6.34 -13.28 -19.09
CA ALA A 122 6.10 -14.39 -20.01
C ALA A 122 5.91 -13.91 -21.46
N GLN A 123 5.14 -12.83 -21.65
CA GLN A 123 4.95 -12.21 -22.96
C GLN A 123 6.28 -11.70 -23.56
N MET A 124 7.14 -11.07 -22.75
CA MET A 124 8.46 -10.63 -23.21
C MET A 124 9.34 -11.81 -23.64
N MET A 125 9.35 -12.90 -22.85
CA MET A 125 10.07 -14.12 -23.20
C MET A 125 9.57 -14.74 -24.50
N GLN A 126 8.24 -14.82 -24.67
CA GLN A 126 7.62 -15.40 -25.86
C GLN A 126 7.87 -14.57 -27.13
N HIS A 127 7.80 -13.23 -27.04
CA HIS A 127 7.97 -12.38 -28.22
C HIS A 127 9.43 -12.10 -28.59
N TYR A 128 10.31 -11.89 -27.60
CA TYR A 128 11.69 -11.44 -27.86
C TYR A 128 12.73 -12.56 -27.67
N GLY A 129 12.32 -13.75 -27.20
CA GLY A 129 13.22 -14.87 -26.90
C GLY A 129 14.22 -14.60 -25.77
N SER A 130 14.15 -13.43 -25.12
CA SER A 130 15.09 -12.96 -24.11
C SER A 130 14.43 -11.93 -23.18
N VAL A 131 15.04 -11.74 -22.01
CA VAL A 131 14.61 -10.73 -21.03
C VAL A 131 15.84 -9.99 -20.54
N LEU A 132 15.70 -8.67 -20.38
CA LEU A 132 16.70 -7.86 -19.71
C LEU A 132 16.81 -8.26 -18.25
N LEU A 133 18.01 -8.62 -17.82
CA LEU A 133 18.33 -8.91 -16.42
C LEU A 133 19.07 -7.70 -15.82
N PRO A 134 18.41 -6.87 -15.00
CA PRO A 134 19.07 -5.75 -14.33
C PRO A 134 20.31 -6.23 -13.58
N ARG A 135 21.43 -5.51 -13.77
CA ARG A 135 22.74 -5.87 -13.21
C ARG A 135 23.16 -7.32 -13.52
N GLY A 136 22.84 -7.83 -14.71
CA GLY A 136 23.20 -9.20 -15.11
C GLY A 136 22.52 -10.29 -14.25
N GLY A 137 21.39 -9.97 -13.61
CA GLY A 137 20.65 -10.92 -12.77
C GLY A 137 21.04 -10.88 -11.29
N SER A 138 21.97 -9.99 -10.90
CA SER A 138 22.36 -9.84 -9.50
C SER A 138 21.45 -8.88 -8.70
N ALA A 139 20.46 -8.27 -9.35
CA ALA A 139 19.52 -7.36 -8.70
C ALA A 139 18.57 -8.15 -7.80
N LEU A 140 18.55 -7.80 -6.51
CA LEU A 140 17.60 -8.35 -5.56
C LEU A 140 16.34 -7.49 -5.59
N VAL A 141 15.19 -8.16 -5.61
CA VAL A 141 13.87 -7.54 -5.50
C VAL A 141 13.07 -8.30 -4.46
N ASP A 142 12.41 -7.57 -3.58
CA ASP A 142 11.43 -8.16 -2.68
C ASP A 142 10.11 -8.31 -3.44
N MET A 143 9.40 -9.39 -3.16
CA MET A 143 8.10 -9.68 -3.74
C MET A 143 7.22 -10.35 -2.70
N THR A 144 5.94 -10.00 -2.69
CA THR A 144 4.97 -10.49 -1.71
C THR A 144 3.94 -11.35 -2.44
N CYS A 145 3.77 -12.60 -2.01
CA CYS A 145 2.65 -13.41 -2.51
C CYS A 145 1.32 -12.74 -2.14
N TYR A 146 0.37 -12.69 -3.06
CA TYR A 146 -0.95 -12.11 -2.85
C TYR A 146 -1.65 -12.71 -1.62
N GLU A 147 -1.56 -14.04 -1.46
CA GLU A 147 -2.14 -14.75 -0.31
C GLU A 147 -1.50 -14.31 1.01
N ASN A 148 -0.19 -14.04 1.03
CA ASN A 148 0.49 -13.54 2.22
C ASN A 148 0.04 -12.12 2.58
N ALA A 149 -0.19 -11.26 1.59
CA ALA A 149 -0.70 -9.92 1.84
C ALA A 149 -2.13 -9.97 2.41
N VAL A 150 -3.00 -10.80 1.83
CA VAL A 150 -4.36 -11.02 2.36
C VAL A 150 -4.31 -11.62 3.76
N HIS A 151 -3.43 -12.58 4.00
CA HIS A 151 -3.24 -13.17 5.32
C HIS A 151 -2.79 -12.12 6.35
N ALA A 152 -1.86 -11.23 5.98
CA ALA A 152 -1.44 -10.12 6.84
C ALA A 152 -2.59 -9.15 7.15
N MET A 153 -3.43 -8.82 6.17
CA MET A 153 -4.64 -8.01 6.38
C MET A 153 -5.62 -8.69 7.33
N TRP A 154 -5.83 -10.00 7.15
CA TRP A 154 -6.68 -10.80 8.02
C TRP A 154 -6.14 -10.83 9.45
N LEU A 155 -4.84 -11.06 9.65
CA LEU A 155 -4.19 -11.00 10.95
C LEU A 155 -4.36 -9.63 11.60
N ALA A 156 -4.14 -8.55 10.85
CA ALA A 156 -4.32 -7.18 11.32
C ALA A 156 -5.77 -6.83 11.70
N SER A 157 -6.73 -7.69 11.33
CA SER A 157 -8.16 -7.56 11.64
C SER A 157 -8.61 -8.37 12.85
N GLN A 158 -7.72 -9.20 13.39
CA GLN A 158 -8.04 -10.05 14.52
C GLN A 158 -8.15 -9.23 15.81
N PRO A 159 -9.07 -9.57 16.73
CA PRO A 159 -9.23 -8.86 17.99
C PRO A 159 -7.96 -8.77 18.84
N GLN A 160 -7.05 -9.73 18.72
CA GLN A 160 -5.76 -9.71 19.42
C GLN A 160 -4.89 -8.52 19.02
N CYS A 161 -5.11 -7.95 17.83
CA CYS A 161 -4.41 -6.78 17.35
C CYS A 161 -5.02 -5.46 17.82
N ASP A 162 -6.22 -5.44 18.42
CA ASP A 162 -6.91 -4.20 18.80
C ASP A 162 -6.11 -3.35 19.79
N ASN A 163 -5.33 -3.99 20.66
CA ASN A 163 -4.50 -3.32 21.66
C ASN A 163 -3.13 -2.88 21.10
N LEU A 164 -2.80 -3.24 19.85
CA LEU A 164 -1.57 -2.79 19.22
C LEU A 164 -1.71 -1.32 18.80
N PRO A 165 -0.65 -0.53 18.89
CA PRO A 165 -0.69 0.85 18.44
C PRO A 165 -1.07 0.92 16.96
N SER A 166 -1.77 1.99 16.59
CA SER A 166 -1.99 2.32 15.19
C SER A 166 -0.66 2.64 14.53
N ARG A 167 -0.34 1.95 13.43
CA ARG A 167 0.91 2.10 12.67
C ARG A 167 0.78 1.56 11.26
#